data_AF-A0A3C0KAN2-F1
#
_entry.id   AF-A0A3C0KAN2-F1
#
_cell.length_a   1.000
_cell.length_b   1.000
_cell.length_c   1.000
_cell.angle_alpha   90.00
_cell.angle_beta   90.00
_cell.angle_gamma   90.00
#
_symmetry.space_group_name_H-M   'P 1'
#
loop_
_entity.id
_entity.type
_entity.pdbx_description
1 polymer ?
#
loop_
_entity_poly.entity_id
_entity_poly.type
_entity_poly.pdbx_seq_one_letter_code
_entity_poly.pdbx_strand_id
1 'polypeptide(L)'
;ASVGAIYASTVVTRGVGVARVCATGAQTAVGRIGADLAATIEPPSALQEGSRRLVRTLGAAALFLALAQVLLGWWWNGRPLLESLLSCIVLAMAILPEEIPVI
;
A
#
# COMPACT_ATOMS: atom_id res chain seq x y z
N ALA A 1 36.65 22.16 7.46
CA ALA A 1 36.38 21.92 6.04
C ALA A 1 37.62 21.26 5.44
N SER A 2 37.56 19.96 5.10
CA SER A 2 38.73 19.24 4.56
C SER A 2 38.95 19.66 3.10
N VAL A 3 40.11 20.25 2.85
CA VAL A 3 40.62 20.62 1.54
C VAL A 3 40.76 19.35 0.69
N GLY A 4 39.97 19.24 -0.38
CA GLY A 4 40.08 18.25 -1.47
C GLY A 4 39.75 16.78 -1.12
N ALA A 5 38.49 16.37 -1.23
CA ALA A 5 38.08 14.96 -1.16
C ALA A 5 37.75 14.40 -2.56
N ILE A 6 38.16 13.16 -2.83
CA ILE A 6 37.79 12.40 -4.02
C ILE A 6 36.71 11.40 -3.62
N TYR A 7 35.62 11.36 -4.39
CA TYR A 7 34.47 10.51 -4.11
C TYR A 7 34.46 9.26 -4.96
N ALA A 8 33.91 8.17 -4.42
CA ALA A 8 33.60 6.98 -5.21
C ALA A 8 32.52 7.32 -6.25
N SER A 9 32.55 6.65 -7.41
CA SER A 9 31.66 6.89 -8.57
C SER A 9 31.88 8.19 -9.35
N THR A 10 33.00 8.91 -9.15
CA THR A 10 33.40 10.04 -9.99
C THR A 10 34.55 9.64 -10.93
N VAL A 11 34.67 10.35 -12.06
CA VAL A 11 35.72 10.12 -13.06
C VAL A 11 36.64 11.34 -13.15
N VAL A 12 37.95 11.10 -13.22
CA VAL A 12 38.95 12.14 -13.44
C VAL A 12 39.04 12.43 -14.94
N THR A 13 38.72 13.66 -15.35
CA THR A 13 38.67 14.04 -16.77
C THR A 13 39.99 14.57 -17.32
N ARG A 14 40.91 15.00 -16.45
CA ARG A 14 42.24 15.50 -16.84
C ARG A 14 43.25 15.43 -15.68
N GLY A 15 44.51 15.19 -16.03
CA GLY A 15 45.63 15.18 -15.07
C GLY A 15 45.85 13.82 -14.41
N VAL A 16 46.85 13.75 -13.53
CA VAL A 16 47.22 12.55 -12.78
C VAL A 16 47.59 12.95 -11.35
N GLY A 17 47.24 12.13 -10.37
CA GLY A 17 47.52 12.40 -8.96
C GLY A 17 47.42 11.16 -8.10
N VAL A 18 47.96 11.24 -6.89
CA VAL A 18 47.91 10.18 -5.88
C VAL A 18 47.15 10.70 -4.67
N ALA A 19 46.25 9.88 -4.13
CA ALA A 19 45.45 10.22 -2.96
C ALA A 19 45.40 9.05 -1.98
N ARG A 20 45.17 9.36 -0.70
CA ARG A 20 44.96 8.35 0.34
C ARG A 20 43.52 7.84 0.28
N VAL A 21 43.35 6.52 0.30
CA VAL A 21 42.03 5.90 0.43
C VAL A 21 41.53 6.10 1.86
N CYS A 22 40.42 6.83 2.03
CA CYS A 22 39.80 7.07 3.34
C CYS A 22 38.63 6.12 3.64
N ALA A 23 37.94 5.60 2.61
CA ALA A 23 36.80 4.71 2.76
C ALA A 23 36.61 3.81 1.52
N THR A 24 36.04 2.62 1.71
CA THR A 24 35.79 1.62 0.66
C THR A 24 34.40 1.00 0.78
N GLY A 25 33.84 0.53 -0.34
CA GLY A 25 32.53 -0.15 -0.36
C GLY A 25 31.39 0.68 0.24
N ALA A 26 30.60 0.07 1.13
CA ALA A 26 29.46 0.70 1.79
C ALA A 26 29.82 1.92 2.66
N GLN A 27 31.07 2.04 3.09
CA GLN A 27 31.55 3.18 3.89
C GLN A 27 31.85 4.42 3.04
N THR A 28 31.82 4.31 1.70
CA THR A 28 31.96 5.47 0.81
C THR A 28 30.69 6.33 0.79
N ALA A 29 30.80 7.58 0.34
CA ALA A 29 29.63 8.46 0.21
C ALA A 29 28.54 7.84 -0.68
N VAL A 30 28.92 7.27 -1.82
CA VAL A 30 27.99 6.56 -2.72
C VAL A 30 27.49 5.25 -2.12
N GLY A 31 28.34 4.51 -1.41
CA GLY A 31 27.93 3.30 -0.70
C GLY A 31 26.86 3.56 0.35
N ARG A 32 26.99 4.65 1.10
CA ARG A 32 25.97 5.11 2.05
C ARG A 32 24.67 5.52 1.37
N ILE A 33 24.75 6.30 0.28
CA ILE A 33 23.58 6.69 -0.51
C ILE A 33 22.84 5.43 -1.01
N GLY A 34 23.56 4.45 -1.56
CA GLY A 34 22.98 3.20 -2.03
C GLY A 34 22.33 2.37 -0.92
N ALA A 35 22.95 2.35 0.28
CA ALA A 35 22.37 1.69 1.44
C ALA A 35 21.10 2.38 1.93
N ASP A 36 21.07 3.71 1.97
CA ASP A 36 19.91 4.49 2.38
C ASP A 36 18.74 4.31 1.37
N LEU A 37 19.04 4.27 0.07
CA LEU A 37 18.08 3.95 -0.97
C LEU A 37 17.52 2.53 -0.84
N ALA A 38 18.37 1.53 -0.61
CA ALA A 38 17.93 0.15 -0.45
C ALA A 38 17.12 -0.08 0.83
N ALA A 39 17.39 0.70 1.88
CA ALA A 39 16.64 0.66 3.14
C ALA A 39 15.32 1.45 3.09
N THR A 40 15.10 2.25 2.04
CA THR A 40 13.86 3.02 1.91
C THR A 40 12.71 2.09 1.56
N ILE A 41 11.71 2.05 2.43
CA ILE A 41 10.47 1.32 2.20
C ILE A 41 9.59 2.20 1.33
N GLU A 42 9.15 1.67 0.18
CA GLU A 42 8.21 2.36 -0.70
C GLU A 42 6.93 2.69 0.08
N PRO A 43 6.56 3.98 0.23
CA PRO A 43 5.31 4.33 0.88
C PRO A 43 4.13 3.78 0.06
N PRO A 44 3.01 3.41 0.72
CA PRO A 44 1.82 2.96 0.00
C PRO A 44 1.37 4.03 -0.99
N SER A 45 0.97 3.60 -2.20
CA SER A 45 0.58 4.55 -3.24
C SER A 45 -0.71 5.28 -2.86
N ALA A 46 -0.89 6.52 -3.36
CA ALA A 46 -2.12 7.28 -3.14
C ALA A 46 -3.38 6.53 -3.60
N LEU A 47 -3.24 5.66 -4.62
CA LEU A 47 -4.31 4.77 -5.10
C LEU A 47 -4.61 3.63 -4.12
N GLN A 48 -3.59 3.01 -3.53
CA GLN A 48 -3.78 1.97 -2.51
C GLN A 48 -4.48 2.52 -1.26
N GLU A 49 -4.08 3.73 -0.82
CA GLU A 49 -4.72 4.42 0.30
C GLU A 49 -6.19 4.74 0.02
N GLY A 50 -6.49 5.24 -1.19
CA GLY A 50 -7.84 5.56 -1.65
C GLY A 50 -8.73 4.31 -1.79
N SER A 51 -8.22 3.26 -2.42
CA SER A 51 -8.91 1.98 -2.58
C SER A 51 -9.24 1.36 -1.22
N ARG A 52 -8.29 1.37 -0.27
CA ARG A 52 -8.52 0.85 1.08
C ARG A 52 -9.62 1.60 1.83
N ARG A 53 -9.74 2.92 1.64
CA ARG A 53 -10.84 3.71 2.22
C ARG A 53 -12.18 3.36 1.57
N LEU A 54 -12.22 3.25 0.24
CA LEU A 54 -13.43 2.90 -0.51
C LEU A 54 -13.94 1.50 -0.14
N VAL A 55 -13.06 0.50 -0.10
CA VAL A 55 -13.40 -0.87 0.31
C VAL A 55 -13.94 -0.89 1.74
N ARG A 56 -13.34 -0.11 2.65
CA ARG A 56 -13.78 -0.07 4.04
C ARG A 56 -15.14 0.61 4.23
N THR A 57 -15.43 1.67 3.47
CA THR A 57 -16.75 2.33 3.52
C THR A 57 -17.85 1.46 2.91
N LEU A 58 -17.58 0.84 1.76
CA LEU A 58 -18.53 -0.08 1.11
C LEU A 58 -18.78 -1.33 1.96
N GLY A 59 -17.73 -1.92 2.56
CA GLY A 59 -17.88 -3.04 3.48
C GLY A 59 -18.71 -2.69 4.73
N ALA A 60 -18.49 -1.50 5.31
CA ALA A 60 -19.30 -1.04 6.45
C ALA A 60 -20.77 -0.80 6.05
N ALA A 61 -21.02 -0.22 4.88
CA ALA A 61 -22.36 -0.02 4.36
C ALA A 61 -23.08 -1.35 4.09
N ALA A 62 -22.39 -2.32 3.47
CA ALA A 62 -22.93 -3.66 3.23
C ALA A 62 -23.29 -4.39 4.54
N LEU A 63 -22.41 -4.31 5.55
CA LEU A 63 -22.68 -4.89 6.87
C LEU A 63 -23.90 -4.23 7.54
N PHE A 64 -24.01 -2.91 7.45
CA PHE A 64 -25.14 -2.17 7.99
C PHE A 64 -26.45 -2.57 7.31
N LEU A 65 -26.46 -2.65 5.97
CA LEU A 65 -27.62 -3.07 5.20
C LEU A 65 -28.02 -4.52 5.51
N ALA A 66 -27.05 -5.43 5.66
CA ALA A 66 -27.32 -6.81 6.03
C ALA A 66 -27.96 -6.93 7.41
N LEU A 67 -27.42 -6.23 8.41
CA LEU A 67 -28.00 -6.19 9.76
C LEU A 67 -29.41 -5.58 9.77
N ALA A 68 -29.62 -4.49 9.03
CA ALA A 68 -30.92 -3.85 8.88
C ALA A 68 -31.94 -4.81 8.24
N GLN A 69 -31.55 -5.54 7.20
CA GLN A 69 -32.41 -6.49 6.50
C GLN A 69 -32.80 -7.67 7.41
N VAL A 70 -31.88 -8.18 8.23
CA VAL A 70 -32.15 -9.22 9.23
C VAL A 70 -33.10 -8.71 10.32
N LEU A 71 -32.88 -7.50 10.85
CA LEU A 71 -33.76 -6.90 11.87
C LEU A 71 -35.18 -6.66 11.33
N LEU A 72 -35.30 -6.11 10.13
CA LEU A 72 -36.60 -5.89 9.47
C LEU A 72 -37.28 -7.22 9.12
N GLY A 73 -36.54 -8.21 8.64
CA GLY A 73 -37.06 -9.53 8.32
C GLY A 73 -37.61 -10.27 9.56
N TRP A 74 -36.88 -10.16 10.68
CA TRP A 74 -37.27 -10.75 11.97
C TRP A 74 -38.48 -10.04 12.59
N TRP A 75 -38.53 -8.71 12.56
CA TRP A 75 -39.63 -7.95 13.16
C TRP A 75 -40.90 -7.98 12.30
N TRP A 76 -40.78 -7.83 10.98
CA TRP A 76 -41.95 -7.53 10.14
C TRP A 76 -42.58 -8.75 9.46
N ASN A 77 -41.81 -9.79 9.15
CA ASN A 77 -42.18 -10.68 8.05
C ASN A 77 -42.47 -12.14 8.42
N GLY A 78 -42.03 -12.65 9.58
CA GLY A 78 -42.26 -14.06 9.96
C GLY A 78 -41.82 -15.08 8.88
N ARG A 79 -40.96 -14.67 7.96
CA ARG A 79 -40.56 -15.43 6.77
C ARG A 79 -39.65 -16.59 7.16
N PRO A 80 -39.71 -17.73 6.45
CA PRO A 80 -38.81 -18.85 6.71
C PRO A 80 -37.36 -18.38 6.62
N LEU A 81 -36.56 -18.74 7.62
CA LEU A 81 -35.17 -18.27 7.79
C LEU A 81 -34.36 -18.39 6.49
N LEU A 82 -34.60 -19.48 5.73
CA LEU A 82 -33.92 -19.81 4.48
C LEU A 82 -34.16 -18.79 3.36
N GLU A 83 -35.39 -18.30 3.21
CA GLU A 83 -35.76 -17.40 2.11
C GLU A 83 -35.16 -15.99 2.33
N SER A 84 -35.11 -15.54 3.58
CA SER A 84 -34.47 -14.28 3.95
C SER A 84 -32.94 -14.37 3.82
N LEU A 85 -32.34 -15.54 4.12
CA LEU A 85 -30.91 -15.77 3.99
C LEU A 85 -30.46 -15.78 2.52
N LEU A 86 -31.23 -16.40 1.64
CA LEU A 86 -30.99 -16.41 0.19
C LEU A 86 -31.09 -14.99 -0.39
N SER A 87 -32.12 -14.22 -0.02
CA SER A 87 -32.26 -12.84 -0.49
C SER A 87 -31.13 -11.92 0.01
N CYS A 88 -30.66 -12.14 1.23
CA CYS A 88 -29.52 -11.41 1.80
C CYS A 88 -28.22 -11.70 1.03
N ILE A 89 -27.95 -12.97 0.68
CA ILE A 89 -26.76 -13.35 -0.11
C ILE A 89 -26.82 -12.72 -1.50
N VAL A 90 -27.98 -12.73 -2.17
CA VAL A 90 -28.13 -12.11 -3.50
C VAL A 90 -27.89 -10.60 -3.44
N LEU A 91 -28.43 -9.92 -2.43
CA LEU A 91 -28.19 -8.48 -2.22
C LEU A 91 -26.71 -8.19 -1.91
N ALA A 92 -26.06 -9.05 -1.11
CA ALA A 92 -24.66 -8.91 -0.76
C ALA A 92 -23.74 -9.06 -1.98
N MET A 93 -24.01 -10.04 -2.85
CA MET A 93 -23.29 -10.18 -4.13
C MET A 93 -23.56 -8.97 -5.05
N ALA A 94 -24.80 -8.48 -5.12
CA ALA A 94 -25.12 -7.31 -5.95
C ALA A 94 -24.44 -6.00 -5.49
N ILE A 95 -24.09 -5.89 -4.21
CA ILE A 95 -23.43 -4.70 -3.63
C ILE A 95 -21.90 -4.83 -3.64
N LEU A 96 -21.36 -6.06 -3.77
CA LEU A 96 -19.92 -6.27 -3.79
C LEU A 96 -19.34 -5.67 -5.09
N PRO A 97 -18.38 -4.74 -5.01
CA PRO A 97 -17.72 -4.21 -6.20
C PRO A 97 -16.66 -5.21 -6.64
N GLU A 98 -17.10 -6.27 -7.32
CA GLU A 98 -16.25 -7.35 -7.86
C GLU A 98 -15.15 -6.80 -8.78
N GLU A 99 -15.34 -5.60 -9.34
CA GLU A 99 -14.51 -4.95 -10.36
C GLU A 99 -13.36 -4.09 -9.79
N ILE A 100 -13.36 -3.76 -8.49
CA ILE A 100 -12.40 -2.80 -7.91
C ILE A 100 -11.05 -3.39 -7.43
N PRO A 101 -10.86 -4.71 -7.15
CA PRO A 101 -9.58 -5.18 -6.64
C PRO A 101 -8.54 -5.55 -7.71
N VAL A 102 -8.82 -5.39 -9.00
CA VAL A 102 -7.92 -5.83 -10.10
C VAL A 102 -7.22 -4.65 -10.78
N ILE A 103 -6.72 -3.65 -10.04
CA ILE A 103 -5.67 -2.72 -10.49
C ILE A 103 -4.98 -2.00 -9.34
#